data_AF-A0A3P7L0Z7-F1
#
_entry.id   AF-A0A3P7L0Z7-F1
#
_cell.length_a   1.000
_cell.length_b   1.000
_cell.length_c   1.000
_cell.angle_alpha   90.00
_cell.angle_beta   90.00
_cell.angle_gamma   90.00
#
_symmetry.space_group_name_H-M   'P 1'
#
loop_
_entity.id
_entity.type
_entity.pdbx_description
1 polymer ?
#
loop_
_entity_poly.entity_id
_entity_poly.type
_entity_poly.pdbx_seq_one_letter_code
_entity_poly.pdbx_strand_id
1 'polypeptide(L)'
;MTPQPNSAKSGIQQFDEMYSGLKNANINVRSVWVQASVDRVTSPVNWFTSTSTNINFLNSILSRANQYGLSIGIYTSIYDWNQITGGATINNAMLWYWNTYGSGVSNESPADFNDFRAFGGWTTPNVKQFAQVETVCGVTVNRDIYAITAAEKVAGMAKYEKSEAIVVGSLGLGNAIVGKAEIKQ
;
A
#
# COMPACT_ATOMS: atom_id res chain seq x y z
N MET A 1 -1.90 1.14 5.92
CA MET A 1 -3.05 1.84 6.53
C MET A 1 -4.26 1.72 5.62
N THR A 2 -5.44 1.62 6.21
CA THR A 2 -6.71 1.70 5.48
C THR A 2 -7.28 3.10 5.66
N PRO A 3 -7.23 3.97 4.63
CA PRO A 3 -7.79 5.32 4.70
C PRO A 3 -9.31 5.29 4.90
N GLN A 4 -9.83 6.30 5.60
CA GLN A 4 -11.25 6.49 5.86
C GLN A 4 -11.68 7.89 5.38
N PRO A 5 -11.80 8.10 4.05
CA PRO A 5 -12.06 9.43 3.48
C PRO A 5 -13.38 10.06 3.94
N ASN A 6 -14.39 9.23 4.24
CA ASN A 6 -15.70 9.68 4.74
C ASN A 6 -15.76 9.87 6.26
N SER A 7 -14.64 9.74 6.98
CA SER A 7 -14.62 10.02 8.43
C SER A 7 -14.55 11.52 8.71
N ALA A 8 -14.76 11.91 9.97
CA ALA A 8 -14.56 13.30 10.41
C ALA A 8 -13.07 13.73 10.43
N LYS A 9 -12.12 12.80 10.23
CA LYS A 9 -10.69 13.06 10.31
C LYS A 9 -10.10 13.23 8.91
N SER A 10 -9.30 14.28 8.72
CA SER A 10 -8.51 14.48 7.52
C SER A 10 -7.49 13.36 7.30
N GLY A 11 -7.01 13.19 6.06
CA GLY A 11 -5.97 12.21 5.75
C GLY A 11 -4.68 12.44 6.56
N ILE A 12 -4.33 13.71 6.83
CA ILE A 12 -3.22 14.08 7.72
C ILE A 12 -3.43 13.51 9.12
N GLN A 13 -4.60 13.75 9.74
CA GLN A 13 -4.89 13.27 11.09
C GLN A 13 -4.86 11.73 11.16
N GLN A 14 -5.43 11.05 10.16
CA GLN A 14 -5.39 9.58 10.10
C GLN A 14 -3.96 9.04 10.00
N PHE A 15 -3.09 9.72 9.25
CA PHE A 15 -1.69 9.33 9.15
C PHE A 15 -0.92 9.58 10.44
N ASP A 16 -1.14 10.74 11.08
CA ASP A 16 -0.50 11.11 12.35
C ASP A 16 -0.86 10.11 13.45
N GLU A 17 -2.12 9.70 13.54
CA GLU A 17 -2.59 8.72 14.53
C GLU A 17 -1.94 7.34 14.32
N MET A 18 -1.88 6.87 13.07
CA MET A 18 -1.19 5.62 12.75
C MET A 18 0.31 5.71 13.09
N TYR A 19 0.98 6.78 12.65
CA TYR A 19 2.42 6.93 12.84
C TYR A 19 2.79 7.07 14.32
N SER A 20 2.08 7.92 15.07
CA SER A 20 2.30 8.11 16.51
C SER A 20 1.99 6.84 17.30
N GLY A 21 0.94 6.10 16.94
CA GLY A 21 0.63 4.80 17.54
C GLY A 21 1.77 3.80 17.40
N LEU A 22 2.37 3.69 16.20
CA LEU A 22 3.53 2.82 15.96
C LEU A 22 4.77 3.29 16.72
N LYS A 23 5.07 4.59 16.70
CA LYS A 23 6.22 5.16 17.44
C LYS A 23 6.08 4.96 18.95
N ASN A 24 4.90 5.15 19.52
CA ASN A 24 4.63 4.93 20.95
C ASN A 24 4.76 3.45 21.35
N ALA A 25 4.58 2.53 20.40
CA ALA A 25 4.83 1.10 20.58
C ALA A 25 6.30 0.69 20.32
N ASN A 26 7.23 1.65 20.21
CA ASN A 26 8.64 1.43 19.86
C ASN A 26 8.86 0.73 18.50
N ILE A 27 7.95 0.99 17.55
CA ILE A 27 8.05 0.49 16.17
C ILE A 27 8.52 1.63 15.27
N ASN A 28 9.69 1.46 14.67
CA ASN A 28 10.25 2.38 13.68
C ASN A 28 9.85 1.95 12.27
N VAL A 29 9.05 2.78 11.61
CA VAL A 29 8.54 2.51 10.26
C VAL A 29 9.42 3.22 9.23
N ARG A 30 9.79 2.52 8.15
CA ARG A 30 10.50 3.10 7.00
C ARG A 30 9.60 3.36 5.80
N SER A 31 8.54 2.56 5.65
CA SER A 31 7.57 2.72 4.58
C SER A 31 6.17 2.29 4.99
N VAL A 32 5.17 2.83 4.29
CA VAL A 32 3.75 2.56 4.55
C VAL A 32 3.03 2.28 3.23
N TRP A 33 2.18 1.25 3.22
CA TRP A 33 1.21 1.02 2.15
C TRP A 33 -0.11 1.73 2.49
N VAL A 34 -0.66 2.51 1.55
CA VAL A 34 -1.99 3.12 1.65
C VAL A 34 -2.97 2.34 0.80
N GLN A 35 -4.02 1.80 1.41
CA GLN A 35 -5.03 0.99 0.73
C GLN A 35 -6.04 1.86 -0.03
N ALA A 36 -5.86 2.01 -1.33
CA ALA A 36 -6.79 2.65 -2.26
C ALA A 36 -7.60 1.59 -3.01
N SER A 37 -8.58 0.99 -2.33
CA SER A 37 -9.46 -0.04 -2.89
C SER A 37 -10.94 0.30 -2.67
N VAL A 38 -11.80 -0.11 -3.61
CA VAL A 38 -13.26 0.01 -3.50
C VAL A 38 -13.93 -1.32 -3.10
N ASP A 39 -13.16 -2.33 -2.68
CA ASP A 39 -13.72 -3.63 -2.36
C ASP A 39 -14.76 -3.56 -1.24
N ARG A 40 -15.92 -4.15 -1.54
CA ARG A 40 -17.10 -4.22 -0.67
C ARG A 40 -17.13 -5.48 0.18
N VAL A 41 -16.21 -6.42 -0.04
CA VAL A 41 -16.22 -7.74 0.61
C VAL A 41 -15.33 -7.76 1.85
N THR A 42 -14.11 -7.21 1.79
CA THR A 42 -13.13 -7.35 2.89
C THR A 42 -12.96 -6.11 3.77
N SER A 43 -13.20 -4.90 3.23
CA SER A 43 -13.16 -3.64 4.00
C SER A 43 -13.87 -2.53 3.22
N PRO A 44 -15.17 -2.25 3.47
CA PRO A 44 -15.91 -1.25 2.72
C PRO A 44 -15.38 0.16 3.02
N VAL A 45 -14.41 0.62 2.22
CA VAL A 45 -14.01 2.03 2.20
C VAL A 45 -14.88 2.73 1.16
N ASN A 46 -15.86 3.49 1.65
CA ASN A 46 -16.69 4.30 0.78
C ASN A 46 -15.88 5.55 0.40
N TRP A 47 -15.31 5.56 -0.80
CA TRP A 47 -14.65 6.73 -1.37
C TRP A 47 -15.69 7.76 -1.85
N PHE A 48 -15.31 9.03 -1.94
CA PHE A 48 -16.20 10.03 -2.52
C PHE A 48 -16.42 9.74 -4.01
N THR A 49 -17.57 10.17 -4.54
CA THR A 49 -17.82 10.15 -5.99
C THR A 49 -16.92 11.14 -6.75
N SER A 50 -16.46 12.20 -6.07
CA SER A 50 -15.53 13.20 -6.61
C SER A 50 -14.10 12.67 -6.58
N THR A 51 -13.55 12.39 -7.76
CA THR A 51 -12.15 11.96 -7.92
C THR A 51 -11.16 13.00 -7.42
N SER A 52 -11.41 14.29 -7.66
CA SER A 52 -10.57 15.38 -7.14
C SER A 52 -10.55 15.43 -5.61
N THR A 53 -11.68 15.16 -4.95
CA THR A 53 -11.74 15.08 -3.48
C THR A 53 -10.93 13.90 -2.96
N ASN A 54 -11.02 12.74 -3.61
CA ASN A 54 -10.23 11.55 -3.27
C ASN A 54 -8.72 11.79 -3.47
N ILE A 55 -8.34 12.41 -4.58
CA ILE A 55 -6.95 12.78 -4.88
C ILE A 55 -6.40 13.73 -3.82
N ASN A 56 -7.15 14.77 -3.46
CA ASN A 56 -6.75 15.72 -2.42
C ASN A 56 -6.57 15.03 -1.06
N PHE A 57 -7.50 14.14 -0.70
CA PHE A 57 -7.41 13.35 0.52
C PHE A 57 -6.16 12.46 0.52
N LEU A 58 -5.91 11.71 -0.56
CA LEU A 58 -4.72 10.87 -0.72
C LEU A 58 -3.43 11.71 -0.68
N ASN A 59 -3.35 12.80 -1.43
CA ASN A 59 -2.19 13.69 -1.42
C ASN A 59 -1.91 14.29 -0.03
N SER A 60 -2.94 14.51 0.79
CA SER A 60 -2.74 14.94 2.18
C SER A 60 -2.01 13.89 3.02
N ILE A 61 -2.31 12.61 2.81
CA ILE A 61 -1.59 11.46 3.40
C ILE A 61 -0.16 11.39 2.87
N LEU A 62 0.03 11.43 1.55
CA LEU A 62 1.35 11.34 0.92
C LEU A 62 2.27 12.47 1.38
N SER A 63 1.72 13.68 1.49
CA SER A 63 2.46 14.85 1.97
C SER A 63 2.88 14.70 3.42
N ARG A 64 2.04 14.13 4.30
CA ARG A 64 2.39 13.91 5.70
C ARG A 64 3.43 12.79 5.85
N ALA A 65 3.32 11.70 5.10
CA ALA A 65 4.34 10.65 5.06
C ALA A 65 5.72 11.19 4.67
N ASN A 66 5.77 12.04 3.65
CA ASN A 66 7.00 12.69 3.20
C ASN A 66 7.62 13.60 4.28
N GLN A 67 6.80 14.32 5.07
CA GLN A 67 7.29 15.13 6.20
C GLN A 67 7.96 14.28 7.29
N TYR A 68 7.56 13.02 7.43
CA TYR A 68 8.19 12.06 8.35
C TYR A 68 9.34 11.26 7.70
N GLY A 69 9.73 11.59 6.46
CA GLY A 69 10.81 10.90 5.75
C GLY A 69 10.47 9.45 5.39
N LEU A 70 9.18 9.11 5.30
CA LEU A 70 8.72 7.77 4.97
C LEU A 70 8.53 7.61 3.47
N SER A 71 8.97 6.47 2.93
CA SER A 71 8.53 6.06 1.60
C SER A 71 7.10 5.55 1.65
N ILE A 72 6.38 5.68 0.54
CA ILE A 72 4.98 5.28 0.47
C ILE A 72 4.72 4.40 -0.73
N GLY A 73 3.76 3.50 -0.58
CA GLY A 73 3.23 2.72 -1.67
C GLY A 73 1.71 2.70 -1.63
N ILE A 74 1.10 2.39 -2.77
CA ILE A 74 -0.35 2.29 -2.92
C ILE A 74 -0.72 0.82 -3.10
N TYR A 75 -1.65 0.33 -2.28
CA TYR A 75 -2.37 -0.92 -2.54
C TYR A 75 -3.63 -0.61 -3.35
N THR A 76 -3.75 -1.13 -4.57
CA THR A 76 -4.89 -0.85 -5.45
C THR A 76 -5.00 -1.85 -6.61
N SER A 77 -6.02 -1.75 -7.46
CA SER A 77 -6.06 -2.39 -8.77
C SER A 77 -6.23 -1.32 -9.84
N ILE A 78 -6.03 -1.65 -11.12
CA ILE A 78 -6.33 -0.69 -12.21
C ILE A 78 -7.79 -0.23 -12.15
N TYR A 79 -8.71 -1.13 -11.79
CA TYR A 79 -10.13 -0.82 -11.63
C TYR A 79 -10.33 0.15 -10.46
N ASP A 80 -9.85 -0.19 -9.27
CA ASP A 80 -10.00 0.63 -8.07
C ASP A 80 -9.38 2.02 -8.26
N TRP A 81 -8.17 2.08 -8.82
CA TRP A 81 -7.46 3.32 -9.07
C TRP A 81 -8.26 4.23 -10.01
N ASN A 82 -8.81 3.68 -11.09
CA ASN A 82 -9.66 4.43 -12.01
C ASN A 82 -10.95 4.91 -11.35
N GLN A 83 -11.60 4.09 -10.54
CA GLN A 83 -12.81 4.49 -9.80
C GLN A 83 -12.53 5.60 -8.79
N ILE A 84 -11.43 5.52 -8.05
CA ILE A 84 -11.11 6.44 -6.96
C ILE A 84 -10.54 7.76 -7.49
N THR A 85 -9.65 7.70 -8.47
CA THR A 85 -8.83 8.84 -8.91
C THR A 85 -9.15 9.33 -10.33
N GLY A 86 -9.99 8.60 -11.08
CA GLY A 86 -10.21 8.90 -12.49
C GLY A 86 -9.01 8.59 -13.37
N GLY A 87 -8.11 7.69 -12.93
CA GLY A 87 -6.92 7.30 -13.68
C GLY A 87 -5.76 8.29 -13.59
N ALA A 88 -5.73 9.11 -12.53
CA ALA A 88 -4.68 10.09 -12.30
C ALA A 88 -3.28 9.43 -12.25
N THR A 89 -2.25 10.22 -12.57
CA THR A 89 -0.86 9.75 -12.55
C THR A 89 -0.25 10.01 -11.19
N ILE A 90 0.39 9.02 -10.59
CA ILE A 90 1.21 9.19 -9.39
C ILE A 90 2.69 9.08 -9.74
N ASN A 91 3.50 9.89 -9.06
CA ASN A 91 4.95 9.77 -9.10
C ASN A 91 5.47 9.38 -7.73
N ASN A 92 6.65 8.78 -7.71
CA ASN A 92 7.42 8.50 -6.50
C ASN A 92 6.68 7.66 -5.44
N ALA A 93 5.85 6.71 -5.86
CA ALA A 93 5.18 5.76 -4.95
C ALA A 93 5.35 4.32 -5.44
N MET A 94 5.54 3.38 -4.53
CA MET A 94 5.55 1.96 -4.84
C MET A 94 4.13 1.47 -5.19
N LEU A 95 4.03 0.36 -5.93
CA LEU A 95 2.75 -0.27 -6.25
C LEU A 95 2.64 -1.68 -5.67
N TRP A 96 1.61 -1.90 -4.87
CA TRP A 96 1.12 -3.23 -4.48
C TRP A 96 -0.21 -3.44 -5.18
N TYR A 97 -0.20 -4.03 -6.37
CA TYR A 97 -1.45 -4.28 -7.06
C TYR A 97 -2.09 -5.57 -6.59
N TRP A 98 -3.42 -5.68 -6.68
CA TRP A 98 -4.11 -6.94 -6.42
C TRP A 98 -4.82 -7.42 -7.69
N ASN A 99 -4.73 -8.73 -7.93
CA ASN A 99 -5.50 -9.42 -8.95
C ASN A 99 -5.74 -10.86 -8.49
N THR A 100 -6.99 -11.20 -8.18
CA THR A 100 -7.42 -12.53 -7.74
C THR A 100 -8.70 -12.89 -8.50
N TYR A 101 -9.01 -14.18 -8.65
CA TYR A 101 -10.25 -14.61 -9.30
C TYR A 101 -11.44 -14.67 -8.34
N GLY A 102 -11.23 -14.36 -7.05
CA GLY A 102 -12.21 -14.50 -5.99
C GLY A 102 -11.58 -14.84 -4.65
N SER A 103 -12.39 -15.31 -3.71
CA SER A 103 -11.93 -15.72 -2.36
C SER A 103 -11.61 -17.20 -2.30
N GLY A 104 -10.59 -17.56 -1.53
CA GLY A 104 -10.18 -18.95 -1.28
C GLY A 104 -9.26 -19.55 -2.33
N VAL A 105 -8.64 -20.69 -1.97
CA VAL A 105 -7.55 -21.36 -2.70
C VAL A 105 -7.86 -21.73 -4.15
N SER A 106 -9.14 -21.93 -4.50
CA SER A 106 -9.55 -22.23 -5.88
C SER A 106 -9.55 -21.00 -6.80
N ASN A 107 -9.41 -19.80 -6.22
CA ASN A 107 -9.56 -18.52 -6.91
C ASN A 107 -8.27 -17.68 -6.88
N GLU A 108 -7.13 -18.33 -6.65
CA GLU A 108 -5.80 -17.73 -6.81
C GLU A 108 -5.54 -17.35 -8.28
N SER A 109 -4.96 -16.17 -8.51
CA SER A 109 -4.29 -15.91 -9.79
C SER A 109 -2.85 -16.47 -9.75
N PRO A 110 -2.17 -16.63 -10.90
CA PRO A 110 -0.76 -17.03 -10.90
C PRO A 110 0.09 -16.12 -10.01
N ALA A 111 0.96 -16.72 -9.20
CA ALA A 111 1.92 -16.04 -8.34
C ALA A 111 3.11 -15.49 -9.16
N ASP A 112 2.82 -14.69 -10.18
CA ASP A 112 3.76 -13.98 -11.03
C ASP A 112 3.20 -12.60 -11.45
N PHE A 113 3.98 -11.83 -12.21
CA PHE A 113 3.63 -10.48 -12.68
C PHE A 113 3.19 -10.43 -14.15
N ASN A 114 2.94 -11.58 -14.80
CA ASN A 114 2.66 -11.64 -16.25
C ASN A 114 1.33 -10.98 -16.64
N ASP A 115 0.42 -10.88 -15.68
CA ASP A 115 -0.87 -10.22 -15.83
C ASP A 115 -0.84 -8.71 -15.59
N PHE A 116 0.29 -8.17 -15.14
CA PHE A 116 0.40 -6.73 -14.89
C PHE A 116 0.22 -5.93 -16.17
N ARG A 117 -0.49 -4.81 -16.06
CA ARG A 117 -0.67 -3.80 -17.11
C ARG A 117 -0.36 -2.45 -16.48
N ALA A 118 0.38 -1.59 -17.18
CA ALA A 118 0.73 -0.27 -16.67
C ALA A 118 -0.52 0.60 -16.47
N PHE A 119 -0.60 1.32 -15.36
CA PHE A 119 -1.66 2.29 -15.07
C PHE A 119 -1.18 3.33 -14.06
N GLY A 120 -1.83 4.49 -14.03
CA GLY A 120 -1.59 5.51 -13.00
C GLY A 120 -0.14 6.00 -12.89
N GLY A 121 0.67 5.86 -13.93
CA GLY A 121 2.11 6.19 -13.93
C GLY A 121 3.04 5.02 -13.58
N TRP A 122 2.53 3.92 -13.03
CA TRP A 122 3.33 2.74 -12.74
C TRP A 122 3.54 1.90 -14.00
N THR A 123 4.82 1.67 -14.34
CA THR A 123 5.24 0.77 -15.42
C THR A 123 5.68 -0.60 -14.91
N THR A 124 5.98 -0.72 -13.62
CA THR A 124 6.30 -1.97 -12.93
C THR A 124 5.68 -1.98 -11.52
N PRO A 125 5.21 -3.14 -11.03
CA PRO A 125 4.75 -3.29 -9.65
C PRO A 125 5.89 -3.70 -8.70
N ASN A 126 5.74 -3.40 -7.41
CA ASN A 126 6.62 -3.88 -6.34
C ASN A 126 6.06 -5.15 -5.68
N VAL A 127 4.74 -5.24 -5.56
CA VAL A 127 4.04 -6.35 -4.89
C VAL A 127 2.78 -6.71 -5.68
N LYS A 128 2.42 -7.99 -5.68
CA LYS A 128 1.12 -8.48 -6.16
C LYS A 128 0.43 -9.27 -5.06
N GLN A 129 -0.82 -8.95 -4.74
CA GLN A 129 -1.73 -9.85 -4.04
C GLN A 129 -2.40 -10.78 -5.05
N PHE A 130 -2.05 -12.07 -5.00
CA PHE A 130 -2.55 -13.09 -5.95
C PHE A 130 -3.61 -13.99 -5.32
N ALA A 131 -3.76 -13.96 -3.99
CA ALA A 131 -4.77 -14.71 -3.26
C ALA A 131 -5.36 -13.93 -2.09
N GLN A 132 -6.60 -14.23 -1.73
CA GLN A 132 -7.31 -13.58 -0.61
C GLN A 132 -8.25 -14.55 0.11
N VAL A 133 -8.44 -14.30 1.42
CA VAL A 133 -9.37 -15.06 2.26
C VAL A 133 -9.05 -16.56 2.27
N GLU A 134 -7.78 -16.91 2.43
CA GLU A 134 -7.31 -18.30 2.52
C GLU A 134 -7.04 -18.73 3.94
N THR A 135 -7.27 -19.99 4.28
CA THR A 135 -6.89 -20.53 5.60
C THR A 135 -5.56 -21.26 5.50
N VAL A 136 -4.54 -20.70 6.15
CA VAL A 136 -3.21 -21.31 6.26
C VAL A 136 -2.90 -21.49 7.74
N CYS A 137 -2.61 -22.73 8.16
CA CYS A 137 -2.32 -23.08 9.55
C CYS A 137 -3.38 -22.56 10.57
N GLY A 138 -4.66 -22.52 10.17
CA GLY A 138 -5.75 -22.04 11.02
C GLY A 138 -5.94 -20.52 11.07
N VAL A 139 -5.20 -19.75 10.26
CA VAL A 139 -5.31 -18.30 10.16
C VAL A 139 -5.80 -17.90 8.77
N THR A 140 -6.73 -16.94 8.71
CA THR A 140 -7.16 -16.34 7.43
C THR A 140 -6.11 -15.33 6.96
N VAL A 141 -5.58 -15.55 5.75
CA VAL A 141 -4.51 -14.75 5.16
C VAL A 141 -4.85 -14.32 3.74
N ASN A 142 -4.27 -13.20 3.31
CA ASN A 142 -4.03 -12.92 1.91
C ASN A 142 -2.59 -13.32 1.58
N ARG A 143 -2.32 -13.63 0.31
CA ARG A 143 -0.96 -14.02 -0.12
C ARG A 143 -0.46 -13.11 -1.22
N ASP A 144 0.80 -12.74 -1.04
CA ASP A 144 1.48 -11.76 -1.84
C ASP A 144 2.80 -12.30 -2.38
N ILE A 145 3.20 -11.82 -3.55
CA ILE A 145 4.56 -11.94 -4.06
C ILE A 145 5.21 -10.57 -4.16
N TYR A 146 6.50 -10.51 -3.84
CA TYR A 146 7.30 -9.30 -3.90
C TYR A 146 8.27 -9.37 -5.09
N ALA A 147 8.36 -8.29 -5.85
CA ALA A 147 9.42 -8.05 -6.83
C ALA A 147 10.69 -7.63 -6.08
N ILE A 148 11.37 -8.59 -5.47
CA ILE A 148 12.59 -8.37 -4.68
C ILE A 148 13.74 -9.21 -5.21
N THR A 149 14.90 -8.58 -5.31
CA THR A 149 16.19 -9.25 -5.51
C THR A 149 16.55 -10.09 -4.29
N ALA A 150 17.49 -11.04 -4.46
CA ALA A 150 17.98 -11.87 -3.37
C ALA A 150 18.61 -11.03 -2.23
N ALA A 151 19.23 -9.89 -2.54
CA ALA A 151 19.82 -8.99 -1.55
C ALA A 151 18.73 -8.26 -0.72
N GLU A 152 17.64 -7.84 -1.36
CA GLU A 152 16.51 -7.17 -0.68
C GLU A 152 15.72 -8.14 0.22
N LYS A 153 15.66 -9.43 -0.13
CA LYS A 153 15.09 -10.49 0.73
C LYS A 153 15.75 -10.55 2.10
N VAL A 154 17.08 -10.38 2.16
CA VAL A 154 17.87 -10.46 3.40
C VAL A 154 17.80 -9.15 4.21
N ALA A 155 17.59 -8.01 3.55
CA ALA A 155 17.51 -6.70 4.20
C ALA A 155 16.10 -6.32 4.67
N GLY A 156 15.06 -6.88 4.04
CA GLY A 156 13.67 -6.43 4.18
C GLY A 156 12.88 -7.01 5.36
N MET A 157 13.35 -8.09 5.98
CA MET A 157 12.69 -8.66 7.16
C MET A 157 12.87 -7.76 8.38
N ALA A 158 11.89 -7.75 9.28
CA ALA A 158 11.97 -7.00 10.52
C ALA A 158 13.25 -7.41 11.27
N LYS A 159 14.15 -6.46 11.46
CA LYS A 159 15.35 -6.67 12.26
C LYS A 159 15.06 -6.17 13.65
N TYR A 160 15.26 -7.03 14.63
CA TYR A 160 15.42 -6.59 16.00
C TYR A 160 16.80 -5.92 16.05
N GLU A 161 16.83 -4.59 16.08
CA GLU A 161 18.10 -3.90 16.27
C GLU A 161 18.58 -4.11 17.71
N LYS A 162 19.90 -4.01 17.94
CA LYS A 162 20.51 -4.11 19.27
C LYS A 162 20.01 -3.04 20.26
N SER A 163 19.09 -2.16 19.82
CA SER A 163 18.46 -1.05 20.54
C SER A 163 17.06 -1.36 21.10
N GLU A 164 16.61 -2.63 21.09
CA GLU A 164 15.26 -3.07 21.51
C GLU A 164 14.09 -2.53 20.64
N ALA A 165 14.39 -1.80 19.57
CA ALA A 165 13.37 -1.25 18.68
C ALA A 165 13.11 -2.17 17.48
N ILE A 166 11.82 -2.33 17.15
CA ILE A 166 11.39 -3.09 15.96
C ILE A 166 11.43 -2.15 14.76
N VAL A 167 12.19 -2.51 13.72
CA VAL A 167 12.21 -1.75 12.46
C VAL A 167 11.41 -2.49 11.39
N VAL A 168 10.43 -1.80 10.78
CA VAL A 168 9.53 -2.35 9.76
C VAL A 168 9.50 -1.51 8.47
N GLY A 169 8.97 -2.10 7.41
CA GLY A 169 8.80 -1.42 6.12
C GLY A 169 10.07 -1.39 5.26
N SER A 170 11.04 -2.28 5.52
CA SER A 170 12.28 -2.37 4.71
C SER A 170 12.13 -3.23 3.44
N LEU A 171 11.11 -4.10 3.39
CA LEU A 171 10.92 -5.06 2.30
C LEU A 171 10.42 -4.37 1.02
N GLY A 172 11.07 -4.62 -0.11
CA GLY A 172 10.68 -4.05 -1.41
C GLY A 172 11.05 -2.58 -1.61
N LEU A 173 11.74 -1.96 -0.64
CA LEU A 173 12.12 -0.55 -0.70
C LEU A 173 13.23 -0.21 -1.72
N GLY A 174 13.95 -1.22 -2.23
CA GLY A 174 15.07 -1.10 -3.16
C GLY A 174 15.93 0.15 -3.01
N ASN A 175 16.34 0.73 -4.14
CA ASN A 175 16.88 2.09 -4.15
C ASN A 175 15.72 3.03 -3.81
N ALA A 176 15.84 3.70 -2.64
CA ALA A 176 14.84 4.63 -2.14
C ALA A 176 14.33 5.52 -3.28
N ILE A 177 13.02 5.52 -3.49
CA ILE A 177 12.38 6.40 -4.45
C ILE A 177 12.70 7.84 -4.05
N VAL A 178 13.52 8.52 -4.85
CA VAL A 178 13.99 9.88 -4.55
C VAL A 178 12.91 10.87 -4.98
N GLY A 179 12.29 11.53 -4.01
CA GLY A 179 11.33 12.60 -4.26
C GLY A 179 10.01 12.40 -3.53
N LYS A 180 9.20 13.46 -3.51
CA LYS A 180 7.88 13.45 -2.86
C LYS A 180 6.90 12.64 -3.70
N ALA A 181 6.23 11.68 -3.06
CA ALA A 181 5.08 11.00 -3.65
C ALA A 181 3.92 11.98 -3.87
N GLU A 182 3.38 12.00 -5.08
CA GLU A 182 2.33 12.96 -5.46
C GLU A 182 1.48 12.42 -6.60
N ILE A 183 0.15 12.56 -6.45
CA ILE A 183 -0.84 12.27 -7.47
C ILE A 183 -1.16 13.56 -8.22
N LYS A 184 -1.03 13.51 -9.55
CA LYS A 184 -1.31 14.58 -10.50
C LYS A 184 -2.44 14.17 -11.44
N GLN A 185 -3.38 15.09 -11.62
CA GLN A 185 -4.49 14.95 -12.57
C GLN A 185 -4.19 15.73 -13.84
#